data_AF-A0A7I9VEP3-F1
#
_entry.id   AF-A0A7I9VEP3-F1
#
_cell.length_a   1.000
_cell.length_b   1.000
_cell.length_c   1.000
_cell.angle_alpha   90.00
_cell.angle_beta   90.00
_cell.angle_gamma   90.00
#
_symmetry.space_group_name_H-M   'P 1'
#
loop_
_entity.id
_entity.type
_entity.pdbx_description
1 polymer ?
#
loop_
_entity_poly.entity_id
_entity_poly.type
_entity_poly.pdbx_seq_one_letter_code
_entity_poly.pdbx_strand_id
1 'polypeptide(L)'
;MTMPQLPPVYVTPPPALKPVRRLRNGVVDAVLGVVSWLVFIVVSGGSVFFSFFFAMATDSCYGGRECDEDLVASGMFTVWAGVGAGFVIAIVGAIVCVATKRYSFYWPLIGLMFAVGGLFAGVQMADAGVPG
;
A
#
# COMPACT_ATOMS: atom_id res chain seq x y z
N MET A 1 -78.78 -1.91 -23.88
CA MET A 1 -77.50 -2.65 -23.91
C MET A 1 -76.41 -1.72 -23.44
N THR A 2 -75.98 -1.85 -22.18
CA THR A 2 -74.88 -1.07 -21.60
C THR A 2 -73.60 -1.89 -21.75
N MET A 3 -72.62 -1.36 -22.49
CA MET A 3 -71.32 -2.02 -22.57
C MET A 3 -70.61 -1.97 -21.21
N PRO A 4 -70.01 -3.07 -20.73
CA PRO A 4 -69.18 -3.04 -19.53
C PRO A 4 -67.94 -2.20 -19.80
N GLN A 5 -67.71 -1.16 -18.99
CA GLN A 5 -66.45 -0.41 -19.01
C GLN A 5 -65.36 -1.25 -18.34
N LEU A 6 -64.29 -1.53 -19.06
CA LEU A 6 -63.08 -2.15 -18.52
C LEU A 6 -62.32 -1.14 -17.64
N PRO A 7 -61.75 -1.57 -16.50
CA PRO A 7 -60.97 -0.69 -15.64
C PRO A 7 -59.70 -0.21 -16.35
N PRO A 8 -59.21 1.00 -16.04
CA PRO A 8 -57.99 1.53 -16.65
C PRO A 8 -56.79 0.67 -16.26
N VAL A 9 -56.07 0.17 -17.27
CA VAL A 9 -54.82 -0.56 -17.09
C VAL A 9 -53.73 0.46 -16.77
N TYR A 10 -53.24 0.45 -15.53
CA TYR A 10 -52.08 1.24 -15.14
C TYR A 10 -50.81 0.57 -15.68
N VAL A 11 -50.23 1.15 -16.73
CA VAL A 11 -48.89 0.77 -17.20
C VAL A 11 -47.88 1.39 -16.23
N THR A 12 -47.25 0.58 -15.39
CA THR A 12 -46.11 1.05 -14.61
C THR A 12 -44.95 1.35 -15.55
N PRO A 13 -44.29 2.52 -15.44
CA PRO A 13 -43.11 2.80 -16.25
C PRO A 13 -42.03 1.75 -15.94
N PRO A 14 -41.28 1.29 -16.96
CA PRO A 14 -40.20 0.34 -16.74
C PRO A 14 -39.18 0.93 -15.74
N PRO A 15 -38.62 0.10 -14.85
CA PRO A 15 -37.63 0.57 -13.88
C PRO A 15 -36.47 1.23 -14.63
N ALA A 16 -36.09 2.44 -14.22
CA ALA A 16 -34.96 3.14 -14.82
C ALA A 16 -33.71 2.26 -14.73
N LEU A 17 -33.12 1.90 -15.87
CA LEU A 17 -31.85 1.19 -15.91
C LEU A 17 -30.80 2.04 -15.19
N LYS A 18 -30.20 1.49 -14.12
CA LYS A 18 -29.07 2.15 -13.46
C LYS A 18 -27.97 2.40 -14.50
N PRO A 19 -27.40 3.62 -14.59
CA PRO A 19 -26.42 3.93 -15.61
C PRO A 19 -25.17 3.06 -15.45
N VAL A 20 -24.82 2.33 -16.52
CA VAL A 20 -23.65 1.44 -16.65
C VAL A 20 -22.33 2.13 -16.25
N ARG A 21 -22.29 3.47 -16.32
CA ARG A 21 -21.14 4.31 -15.96
C ARG A 21 -20.66 4.11 -14.51
N ARG A 22 -21.55 3.76 -13.57
CA ARG A 22 -21.18 3.54 -12.16
C ARG A 22 -20.39 2.24 -11.95
N LEU A 23 -20.59 1.23 -12.80
CA LEU A 23 -19.87 -0.05 -12.74
C LEU A 23 -18.45 0.07 -13.29
N ARG A 24 -18.25 0.79 -14.40
CA ARG A 24 -16.92 0.98 -15.02
C ARG A 24 -15.93 1.69 -14.08
N ASN A 25 -16.39 2.69 -13.34
CA ASN A 25 -15.54 3.39 -12.38
C ASN A 25 -15.14 2.48 -11.21
N GLY A 26 -16.05 1.62 -10.74
CA GLY A 26 -15.74 0.65 -9.68
C GLY A 26 -14.67 -0.38 -10.07
N VAL A 27 -14.63 -0.83 -11.33
CA VAL A 27 -13.58 -1.75 -11.81
C VAL A 27 -12.22 -1.05 -11.85
N VAL A 28 -12.16 0.20 -12.34
CA VAL A 28 -10.91 0.97 -12.38
C VAL A 28 -10.38 1.22 -10.96
N ASP A 29 -11.25 1.61 -10.02
CA ASP A 29 -10.88 1.83 -8.63
C ASP A 29 -10.38 0.54 -7.96
N ALA A 30 -11.01 -0.60 -8.27
CA ALA A 30 -10.58 -1.90 -7.78
C ALA A 30 -9.21 -2.31 -8.34
N VAL A 31 -8.99 -2.15 -9.66
CA VAL A 31 -7.70 -2.45 -10.30
C VAL A 31 -6.61 -1.55 -9.74
N LEU A 32 -6.84 -0.24 -9.60
CA LEU A 32 -5.87 0.68 -9.00
C LEU A 32 -5.56 0.29 -7.54
N GLY A 33 -6.57 -0.09 -6.76
CA GLY A 33 -6.38 -0.57 -5.40
C GLY A 33 -5.50 -1.82 -5.34
N VAL A 34 -5.80 -2.83 -6.16
CA VAL A 34 -5.02 -4.08 -6.23
C VAL A 34 -3.59 -3.81 -6.68
N VAL A 35 -3.39 -3.03 -7.75
CA VAL A 35 -2.06 -2.67 -8.24
C VAL A 35 -1.26 -1.93 -7.17
N SER A 36 -1.88 -1.00 -6.44
CA SER A 36 -1.20 -0.24 -5.37
C SER A 36 -0.76 -1.16 -4.23
N TRP A 37 -1.59 -2.13 -3.85
CA TRP A 37 -1.23 -3.13 -2.85
C TRP A 37 -0.09 -4.04 -3.32
N LEU A 38 -0.14 -4.50 -4.58
CA LEU A 38 0.93 -5.32 -5.14
C LEU A 38 2.26 -4.56 -5.16
N VAL A 39 2.26 -3.30 -5.62
CA VAL A 39 3.44 -2.44 -5.61
C VAL A 39 3.96 -2.27 -4.18
N PHE A 40 3.08 -1.98 -3.22
CA PHE A 40 3.46 -1.84 -1.82
C PHE A 40 4.12 -3.11 -1.25
N ILE A 41 3.56 -4.29 -1.53
CA ILE A 41 4.11 -5.57 -1.06
C ILE A 41 5.46 -5.85 -1.72
N VAL A 42 5.59 -5.65 -3.04
CA VAL A 42 6.83 -5.89 -3.78
C VAL A 42 7.94 -4.97 -3.29
N VAL A 43 7.66 -3.67 -3.12
CA VAL A 43 8.66 -2.70 -2.64
C VAL A 43 9.02 -2.97 -1.19
N SER A 44 8.05 -3.29 -0.33
CA SER A 44 8.32 -3.62 1.08
C SER A 44 9.14 -4.89 1.21
N GLY A 45 8.77 -5.95 0.49
CA GLY A 45 9.53 -7.21 0.45
C GLY A 45 10.93 -7.01 -0.10
N GLY A 46 11.08 -6.23 -1.17
CA GLY A 46 12.37 -5.81 -1.70
C GLY A 46 13.20 -5.05 -0.66
N SER A 47 12.59 -4.10 0.05
CA SER A 47 13.28 -3.31 1.08
C SER A 47 13.83 -4.18 2.21
N VAL A 48 13.02 -5.11 2.73
CA VAL A 48 13.46 -6.06 3.75
C VAL A 48 14.54 -6.99 3.21
N PHE A 49 14.38 -7.50 1.98
CA PHE A 49 15.38 -8.34 1.34
C PHE A 49 16.72 -7.62 1.20
N PHE A 50 16.71 -6.37 0.71
CA PHE A 50 17.91 -5.54 0.62
C PHE A 50 18.53 -5.24 1.99
N SER A 51 17.72 -5.07 3.05
CA SER A 51 18.23 -4.80 4.40
C SER A 51 19.13 -5.91 4.96
N PHE A 52 18.94 -7.17 4.55
CA PHE A 52 19.82 -8.27 4.97
C PHE A 52 21.25 -8.14 4.44
N PHE A 53 21.45 -7.41 3.33
CA PHE A 53 22.79 -7.17 2.78
C PHE A 53 23.54 -6.05 3.50
N PHE A 54 22.92 -5.33 4.45
CA PHE A 54 23.62 -4.30 5.21
C PHE A 54 24.80 -4.87 6.01
N ALA A 55 24.69 -6.12 6.46
CA ALA A 55 25.81 -6.82 7.11
C ALA A 55 27.02 -7.00 6.19
N MET A 56 26.84 -7.04 4.87
CA MET A 56 27.96 -7.15 3.92
C MET A 56 28.70 -5.82 3.75
N ALA A 57 28.13 -4.70 4.22
CA ALA A 57 28.82 -3.40 4.19
C ALA A 57 30.04 -3.40 5.13
N THR A 58 30.03 -4.22 6.18
CA THR A 58 31.14 -4.33 7.14
C THR A 58 32.33 -5.11 6.61
N ASP A 59 32.21 -5.81 5.47
CA ASP A 59 33.34 -6.45 4.78
C ASP A 59 34.41 -5.44 4.32
N SER A 60 34.12 -4.14 4.33
CA SER A 60 35.09 -3.08 4.05
C SER A 60 36.05 -2.79 5.21
N CYS A 61 35.76 -3.29 6.42
CA CYS A 61 36.49 -3.00 7.66
C CYS A 61 37.74 -3.87 7.91
N TYR A 62 38.32 -4.48 6.87
CA TYR A 62 39.60 -5.19 7.02
C TYR A 62 40.80 -4.23 7.17
N GLY A 63 41.82 -4.66 7.92
CA GLY A 63 43.11 -3.99 7.98
C GLY A 63 43.24 -2.85 9.00
N GLY A 64 42.51 -2.90 10.11
CA GLY A 64 42.59 -1.92 11.20
C GLY A 64 41.58 -0.77 11.11
N ARG A 65 40.56 -0.93 10.27
CA ARG A 65 39.39 -0.07 10.18
C ARG A 65 38.29 -0.63 11.09
N GLU A 66 37.88 0.11 12.11
CA GLU A 66 36.74 -0.29 12.95
C GLU A 66 35.43 0.12 12.29
N CYS A 67 34.45 -0.78 12.31
CA CYS A 67 33.06 -0.55 11.88
C CYS A 67 32.18 -0.37 13.11
N ASP A 68 31.17 0.49 13.00
CA ASP A 68 30.09 0.58 14.00
C ASP A 68 28.98 -0.41 13.63
N GLU A 69 29.12 -1.66 14.10
CA GLU A 69 28.16 -2.74 13.82
C GLU A 69 26.77 -2.45 14.41
N ASP A 70 26.71 -1.74 15.55
CA ASP A 70 25.45 -1.36 16.18
C ASP A 70 24.69 -0.36 15.29
N LEU A 71 25.41 0.57 14.66
CA LEU A 71 24.80 1.52 13.71
C LEU A 71 24.28 0.81 12.46
N VAL A 72 25.03 -0.15 11.90
CA VAL A 72 24.58 -0.97 10.76
C VAL A 72 23.34 -1.80 11.13
N ALA A 73 23.34 -2.43 12.31
CA ALA A 73 22.19 -3.20 12.81
C ALA A 73 20.98 -2.29 13.04
N SER A 74 21.18 -1.09 13.59
CA SER A 74 20.12 -0.10 13.77
C SER A 74 19.51 0.33 12.42
N GLY A 75 20.33 0.46 11.38
CA GLY A 75 19.88 0.72 10.01
C GLY A 75 18.93 -0.36 9.51
N MET A 76 19.27 -1.63 9.73
CA MET A 76 18.39 -2.76 9.40
C MET A 76 17.06 -2.69 10.17
N PHE A 77 17.09 -2.48 11.49
CA PHE A 77 15.87 -2.30 12.29
C PHE A 77 15.01 -1.13 11.82
N THR A 78 15.63 -0.06 11.32
CA THR A 78 14.93 1.13 10.80
C THR A 78 14.15 0.81 9.52
N VAL A 79 14.70 -0.02 8.64
CA VAL A 79 13.96 -0.54 7.46
C VAL A 79 12.75 -1.34 7.91
N TRP A 80 12.92 -2.23 8.89
CA TRP A 80 11.86 -3.09 9.39
C TRP A 80 10.76 -2.29 10.08
N ALA A 81 11.13 -1.27 10.85
CA ALA A 81 10.20 -0.34 11.46
C ALA A 81 9.41 0.44 10.41
N GLY A 82 10.06 0.93 9.36
CA GLY A 82 9.40 1.64 8.25
C GLY A 82 8.39 0.76 7.51
N VAL A 83 8.78 -0.48 7.19
CA VAL A 83 7.89 -1.45 6.54
C VAL A 83 6.73 -1.83 7.46
N GLY A 84 7.01 -2.14 8.73
CA GLY A 84 5.98 -2.48 9.72
C GLY A 84 4.97 -1.35 9.93
N ALA A 85 5.45 -0.12 10.10
CA ALA A 85 4.60 1.07 10.20
C ALA A 85 3.76 1.26 8.93
N GLY A 86 4.37 1.09 7.75
CA GLY A 86 3.68 1.16 6.47
C GLY A 86 2.53 0.17 6.35
N PHE A 87 2.73 -1.09 6.78
CA PHE A 87 1.68 -2.11 6.80
C PHE A 87 0.55 -1.76 7.76
N VAL A 88 0.87 -1.30 8.98
CA VAL A 88 -0.15 -0.87 9.94
C VAL A 88 -1.01 0.26 9.36
N ILE A 89 -0.38 1.28 8.77
CA ILE A 89 -1.09 2.42 8.17
C ILE A 89 -1.95 1.99 6.99
N ALA A 90 -1.41 1.17 6.08
CA ALA A 90 -2.12 0.69 4.90
C ALA A 90 -3.34 -0.18 5.27
N ILE A 91 -3.19 -1.09 6.24
CA ILE A 91 -4.26 -1.99 6.71
C ILE A 91 -5.34 -1.19 7.44
N VAL A 92 -4.96 -0.35 8.43
CA VAL A 92 -5.92 0.46 9.19
C VAL A 92 -6.69 1.39 8.25
N GLY A 93 -5.99 2.03 7.33
CA GLY A 93 -6.58 2.87 6.29
C GLY A 93 -7.58 2.12 5.40
N ALA A 94 -7.21 0.94 4.94
CA ALA A 94 -8.09 0.09 4.14
C ALA A 94 -9.36 -0.32 4.92
N ILE A 95 -9.22 -0.70 6.20
CA ILE A 95 -10.36 -1.07 7.06
C ILE A 95 -11.32 0.11 7.22
N VAL A 96 -10.80 1.31 7.50
CA VAL A 96 -11.61 2.53 7.64
C VAL A 96 -12.34 2.88 6.33
N CYS A 97 -11.67 2.72 5.18
CA CYS A 97 -12.29 2.93 3.86
C CYS A 97 -13.42 1.96 3.55
N VAL A 98 -13.25 0.68 3.92
CA VAL A 98 -14.31 -0.33 3.81
C VAL A 98 -15.50 0.04 4.69
N ALA A 99 -15.26 0.46 5.94
CA ALA A 99 -16.32 0.88 6.86
C ALA A 99 -17.09 2.12 6.37
N THR A 100 -16.39 3.07 5.74
CA THR A 100 -16.98 4.33 5.24
C THR A 100 -17.54 4.23 3.82
N LYS A 101 -17.42 3.07 3.16
CA LYS A 101 -17.80 2.84 1.75
C LYS A 101 -17.15 3.83 0.77
N ARG A 102 -16.00 4.39 1.15
CA ARG A 102 -15.16 5.24 0.30
C ARG A 102 -13.85 4.53 0.04
N TYR A 103 -13.75 3.84 -1.08
CA TYR A 103 -12.48 3.26 -1.51
C TYR A 103 -11.49 4.39 -1.81
N SER A 104 -10.34 4.40 -1.14
CA SER A 104 -9.23 5.31 -1.44
C SER A 104 -7.96 4.51 -1.65
N PHE A 105 -7.46 4.51 -2.88
CA PHE A 105 -6.22 3.85 -3.27
C PHE A 105 -4.96 4.48 -2.63
N TYR A 106 -5.10 5.65 -2.01
CA TYR A 106 -3.98 6.39 -1.41
C TYR A 106 -3.39 5.73 -0.17
N TRP A 107 -4.12 4.85 0.54
CA TRP A 107 -3.61 4.20 1.76
C TRP A 107 -2.37 3.32 1.54
N PRO A 108 -2.35 2.38 0.58
CA PRO A 108 -1.14 1.64 0.25
C PRO A 108 -0.01 2.54 -0.27
N LEU A 109 -0.31 3.69 -0.89
CA LEU A 109 0.73 4.64 -1.27
C LEU A 109 1.36 5.34 -0.07
N ILE A 110 0.58 5.67 0.97
CA ILE A 110 1.14 6.20 2.22
C ILE A 110 2.03 5.14 2.86
N GLY A 111 1.57 3.89 2.95
CA GLY A 111 2.40 2.77 3.43
C GLY A 111 3.69 2.61 2.65
N LEU A 112 3.63 2.76 1.31
CA LEU A 112 4.78 2.73 0.43
C LEU A 112 5.79 3.83 0.76
N MET A 113 5.34 5.06 1.05
CA MET A 113 6.25 6.13 1.47
C MET A 113 6.98 5.80 2.77
N PHE A 114 6.33 5.15 3.73
CA PHE A 114 6.99 4.70 4.96
C PHE A 114 8.02 3.59 4.70
N ALA A 115 7.71 2.62 3.83
CA ALA A 115 8.67 1.58 3.46
C ALA A 115 9.91 2.16 2.76
N VAL A 116 9.70 3.04 1.78
CA VAL A 116 10.78 3.70 1.03
C VAL A 116 11.60 4.60 1.94
N GLY A 117 10.94 5.38 2.81
CA GLY A 117 11.62 6.25 3.78
C GLY A 117 12.44 5.46 4.79
N GLY A 118 11.91 4.33 5.29
CA GLY A 118 12.63 3.43 6.18
C GLY A 118 13.84 2.81 5.51
N LEU A 119 13.73 2.39 4.25
CA LEU A 119 14.87 1.88 3.48
C LEU A 119 15.95 2.95 3.31
N PHE A 120 15.58 4.16 2.89
CA PHE A 120 16.53 5.25 2.69
C PHE A 120 17.24 5.62 4.00
N ALA A 121 16.50 5.75 5.10
CA ALA A 121 17.09 6.00 6.42
C ALA A 121 18.03 4.86 6.85
N GLY A 122 17.63 3.61 6.63
CA GLY A 122 18.45 2.44 6.96
C GLY A 122 19.76 2.37 6.17
N VAL A 123 19.73 2.69 4.87
CA VAL A 123 20.95 2.78 4.03
C VAL A 123 21.89 3.85 4.57
N GLN A 124 21.37 5.04 4.89
CA GLN A 124 22.21 6.12 5.43
C GLN A 124 22.85 5.76 6.77
N MET A 125 22.17 5.00 7.61
CA MET A 125 22.75 4.50 8.87
C MET A 125 23.83 3.44 8.60
N ALA A 126 23.58 2.52 7.67
CA ALA A 126 24.56 1.50 7.29
C ALA A 126 25.83 2.13 6.69
N ASP A 127 25.69 3.09 5.79
CA ASP A 127 26.82 3.82 5.19
C ASP A 127 27.58 4.65 6.24
N ALA A 128 26.88 5.25 7.20
CA ALA A 128 27.52 5.99 8.29
C ALA A 128 28.29 5.09 9.28
N GLY A 129 27.94 3.80 9.36
CA GLY A 129 28.62 2.82 10.21
C GLY A 129 29.92 2.27 9.62
N VAL A 130 30.24 2.65 8.37
CA VAL A 130 31.37 2.14 7.61
C VAL A 130 32.34 3.28 7.29
N PRO A 131 33.67 3.06 7.39
CA PRO A 131 34.65 4.04 6.94
C PRO A 131 34.58 4.23 5.42
N GLY A 132 34.38 5.48 4.98
CA GLY A 132 34.37 5.88 3.57
C GLY A 132 35.73 5.85 2.86
#